data_AF-A0A7X5EF48-F1
#
_entry.id   AF-A0A7X5EF48-F1
#
_cell.length_a   1.000
_cell.length_b   1.000
_cell.length_c   1.000
_cell.angle_alpha   90.00
_cell.angle_beta   90.00
_cell.angle_gamma   90.00
#
_symmetry.space_group_name_H-M   'P 1'
#
loop_
_entity.id
_entity.type
_entity.pdbx_description
1 polymer ?
#
loop_
_entity_poly.entity_id
_entity_poly.type
_entity_poly.pdbx_seq_one_letter_code
_entity_poly.pdbx_strand_id
1 'polypeptide(L)'
;FDRPKKSESHPTSKPVGLIAYPIKNSSMSNCIVLDPFGGSGSTLIACEQTSRICYTIELDEKFADVIINRYYQDFGSAENVFVERDGVKIPYAELEKGAAGNE
;
A
#
# COMPACT_ATOMS: atom_id res chain seq x y z
N PHE A 1 -0.51 21.76 1.65
CA PHE A 1 0.34 20.59 1.34
C PHE A 1 1.14 20.91 0.09
N ASP A 2 2.46 20.91 0.18
CA ASP A 2 3.30 21.12 -0.99
C ASP A 2 3.14 19.97 -1.99
N ARG A 3 3.06 20.32 -3.28
CA ARG A 3 2.96 19.34 -4.36
C ARG A 3 4.35 18.75 -4.59
N PRO A 4 4.54 17.43 -4.42
CA PRO A 4 5.83 16.83 -4.75
C PRO A 4 6.12 17.02 -6.24
N LYS A 5 7.35 17.45 -6.56
CA LYS A 5 7.87 17.44 -7.94
C LYS A 5 8.06 15.98 -8.34
N LYS A 6 7.02 15.39 -8.95
CA LYS A 6 7.02 14.12 -9.70
C LYS A 6 7.64 12.93 -8.92
N SER A 7 6.81 12.06 -8.36
CA SER A 7 7.30 10.77 -7.83
C SER A 7 7.64 9.87 -9.01
N GLU A 8 8.83 9.25 -9.03
CA GLU A 8 9.27 8.37 -10.13
C GLU A 8 8.37 7.13 -10.28
N SER A 9 7.73 6.69 -9.19
CA SER A 9 6.88 5.49 -9.18
C SER A 9 5.43 5.72 -9.64
N HIS A 10 4.87 6.95 -9.52
CA HIS A 10 3.51 7.23 -10.01
C HIS A 10 3.25 8.74 -10.29
N PRO A 11 2.70 9.12 -11.45
CA PRO A 11 2.49 10.53 -11.84
C PRO A 11 1.57 11.35 -10.93
N THR A 12 0.69 10.70 -10.14
CA THR A 12 -0.39 11.34 -9.37
C THR A 12 -0.44 10.95 -7.89
N SER A 13 0.70 10.59 -7.28
CA SER A 13 0.73 10.29 -5.84
C SER A 13 0.31 11.49 -5.00
N LYS A 14 -0.86 11.38 -4.32
CA LYS A 14 -1.28 12.37 -3.32
C LYS A 14 -0.33 12.30 -2.11
N PRO A 15 0.07 13.45 -1.52
CA PRO A 15 0.87 13.47 -0.30
C PRO A 15 0.18 12.67 0.81
N VAL A 16 0.91 11.77 1.48
CA VAL A 16 0.34 10.92 2.55
C VAL A 16 -0.29 11.76 3.67
N GLY A 17 0.35 12.87 4.04
CA GLY A 17 -0.18 13.79 5.05
C GLY A 17 -1.55 14.40 4.68
N LEU A 18 -1.82 14.60 3.39
CA LEU A 18 -3.13 15.07 2.92
C LEU A 18 -4.23 14.02 3.15
N ILE A 19 -3.89 12.73 3.05
CA ILE A 19 -4.82 11.61 3.25
C ILE A 19 -4.96 11.27 4.73
N ALA A 20 -3.89 11.39 5.52
CA ALA A 20 -3.91 11.11 6.95
C ALA A 20 -4.82 12.08 7.73
N TYR A 21 -4.94 13.34 7.30
CA TYR A 21 -5.78 14.34 7.96
C TYR A 21 -7.27 13.92 8.07
N PRO A 22 -7.99 13.62 6.96
CA PRO A 22 -9.38 13.19 7.05
C PRO A 22 -9.55 11.84 7.76
N ILE A 23 -8.60 10.90 7.62
CA ILE A 23 -8.63 9.61 8.35
C ILE A 23 -8.63 9.85 9.86
N LYS A 24 -7.69 10.67 10.36
CA LYS A 24 -7.60 10.97 11.80
C LYS A 24 -8.84 11.70 12.33
N ASN A 25 -9.43 12.58 11.52
CA ASN A 25 -10.60 13.36 11.93
C ASN A 25 -11.90 12.54 11.92
N SER A 26 -11.96 11.45 11.17
CA SER A 26 -13.21 10.72 10.89
C SER A 26 -13.21 9.27 11.39
N SER A 27 -12.15 8.83 12.06
CA SER A 27 -12.03 7.45 12.55
C SER A 27 -11.18 7.38 13.80
N MET A 28 -11.34 6.33 14.60
CA MET A 28 -10.43 6.01 15.71
C MET A 28 -9.35 5.03 15.24
N SER A 29 -8.32 4.82 16.05
CA SER A 29 -7.37 3.73 15.82
C SER A 29 -8.11 2.39 15.76
N ASN A 30 -7.60 1.46 14.95
CA ASN A 30 -8.19 0.15 14.64
C ASN A 30 -9.52 0.19 13.87
N CYS A 31 -10.05 1.37 13.50
CA CYS A 31 -11.14 1.45 12.53
C CYS A 31 -10.68 0.97 11.14
N ILE A 32 -11.66 0.53 10.36
CA ILE A 32 -11.48 0.10 8.99
C ILE A 32 -11.65 1.28 8.03
N VAL A 33 -10.73 1.42 7.09
CA VAL A 33 -10.81 2.34 5.96
C VAL A 33 -10.83 1.52 4.68
N LEU A 34 -11.83 1.76 3.82
CA LEU A 34 -11.94 1.15 2.50
C LEU A 34 -11.47 2.13 1.44
N ASP A 35 -10.52 1.71 0.61
CA ASP A 35 -10.08 2.44 -0.58
C ASP A 35 -10.30 1.59 -1.84
N PRO A 36 -11.40 1.82 -2.58
CA PRO A 36 -11.71 1.04 -3.78
C PRO A 36 -10.82 1.36 -4.98
N PHE A 37 -9.93 2.37 -4.88
CA PHE A 37 -9.06 2.81 -5.98
C PHE A 37 -7.65 3.09 -5.46
N GLY A 38 -6.90 2.02 -5.19
CA GLY A 38 -5.61 2.06 -4.50
C GLY A 38 -4.57 2.96 -5.17
N GLY A 39 -4.50 2.98 -6.51
CA GLY A 39 -3.57 3.80 -7.26
C GLY A 39 -2.12 3.57 -6.80
N SER A 40 -1.48 4.59 -6.20
CA SER A 40 -0.13 4.46 -5.65
C SER A 40 -0.05 4.05 -4.17
N GLY A 41 -1.17 3.69 -3.55
CA GLY A 41 -1.24 3.16 -2.19
C GLY A 41 -1.20 4.21 -1.09
N SER A 42 -1.37 5.50 -1.39
CA SER A 42 -1.27 6.56 -0.38
C SER A 42 -2.24 6.39 0.81
N THR A 43 -3.43 5.82 0.60
CA THR A 43 -4.38 5.53 1.69
C THR A 43 -3.89 4.40 2.58
N LEU A 44 -3.33 3.32 2.01
CA LEU A 44 -2.72 2.22 2.76
C LEU A 44 -1.61 2.73 3.68
N ILE A 45 -0.66 3.49 3.12
CA ILE A 45 0.45 4.07 3.91
C ILE A 45 -0.07 5.01 5.00
N ALA A 46 -1.08 5.84 4.70
CA ALA A 46 -1.68 6.74 5.69
C ALA A 46 -2.39 5.96 6.81
N CYS A 47 -3.07 4.87 6.51
CA CYS A 47 -3.72 4.02 7.50
C CYS A 47 -2.69 3.37 8.42
N GLU A 48 -1.60 2.83 7.86
CA GLU A 48 -0.51 2.20 8.63
C GLU A 48 0.12 3.20 9.60
N GLN A 49 0.52 4.38 9.11
CA GLN A 49 1.09 5.47 9.96
C GLN A 49 0.12 6.00 11.01
N THR A 50 -1.16 5.73 10.86
CA THR A 50 -2.20 6.18 11.78
C THR A 50 -2.83 5.04 12.56
N SER A 51 -2.33 3.80 12.49
CA SER A 51 -2.91 2.66 13.20
C SER A 51 -4.38 2.41 12.84
N ARG A 52 -4.71 2.45 11.55
CA ARG A 52 -6.01 2.04 10.98
C ARG A 52 -5.81 0.81 10.10
N ILE A 53 -6.86 0.00 9.98
CA ILE A 53 -6.87 -1.15 9.08
C ILE A 53 -7.33 -0.65 7.71
N CYS A 54 -6.54 -0.88 6.67
CA CYS A 54 -6.91 -0.50 5.30
C CYS A 54 -7.29 -1.75 4.49
N TYR A 55 -8.45 -1.71 3.85
CA TYR A 55 -8.76 -2.59 2.73
C TYR A 55 -8.68 -1.76 1.45
N THR A 56 -7.71 -2.08 0.61
CA THR A 56 -7.53 -1.39 -0.68
C THR A 56 -7.81 -2.34 -1.83
N ILE A 57 -8.43 -1.81 -2.88
CA ILE A 57 -8.71 -2.53 -4.12
C ILE A 57 -8.04 -1.76 -5.25
N GLU A 58 -7.33 -2.48 -6.11
CA GLU A 58 -6.76 -1.95 -7.35
C GLU A 58 -7.00 -2.98 -8.46
N LEU A 59 -7.40 -2.48 -9.63
CA LEU A 59 -7.75 -3.32 -10.77
C LEU A 59 -6.54 -3.62 -11.65
N ASP A 60 -5.63 -2.65 -11.80
CA ASP A 60 -4.42 -2.84 -12.60
C ASP A 60 -3.36 -3.56 -11.77
N GLU A 61 -2.99 -4.75 -12.24
CA GLU A 61 -1.98 -5.62 -11.65
C GLU A 61 -0.66 -4.86 -11.38
N LYS A 62 -0.27 -3.97 -12.30
CA LYS A 62 0.97 -3.18 -12.16
C LYS A 62 0.89 -2.21 -10.98
N PHE A 63 -0.27 -1.61 -10.74
CA PHE A 63 -0.44 -0.71 -9.60
C PHE A 63 -0.58 -1.48 -8.30
N ALA A 64 -1.18 -2.67 -8.31
CA ALA A 64 -1.17 -3.56 -7.15
C ALA A 64 0.27 -3.89 -6.71
N ASP A 65 1.15 -4.22 -7.65
CA ASP A 65 2.58 -4.44 -7.37
C ASP A 65 3.27 -3.19 -6.83
N VAL A 66 2.98 -2.00 -7.38
CA VAL A 66 3.53 -0.73 -6.86
C VAL A 66 3.09 -0.49 -5.40
N ILE A 67 1.83 -0.76 -5.06
CA ILE A 67 1.29 -0.59 -3.70
C ILE A 67 2.03 -1.51 -2.72
N ILE A 68 2.17 -2.79 -3.06
CA ILE A 68 2.81 -3.80 -2.21
C ILE A 68 4.29 -3.45 -2.01
N ASN A 69 5.01 -3.16 -3.08
CA ASN A 69 6.42 -2.76 -3.02
C ASN A 69 6.61 -1.52 -2.14
N ARG A 70 5.76 -0.50 -2.33
CA ARG A 70 5.82 0.72 -1.53
C ARG A 70 5.58 0.44 -0.05
N TYR A 71 4.57 -0.36 0.29
CA TYR A 71 4.30 -0.74 1.68
C TYR A 71 5.50 -1.48 2.30
N TYR A 72 6.08 -2.42 1.55
CA TYR A 72 7.24 -3.19 1.99
C TYR A 72 8.46 -2.31 2.27
N GLN A 73 8.77 -1.36 1.38
CA GLN A 73 9.89 -0.43 1.57
C GLN A 73 9.68 0.54 2.75
N ASP A 74 8.45 1.01 2.97
CA ASP A 74 8.16 1.99 4.02
C ASP A 74 8.09 1.35 5.44
N PHE A 75 7.65 0.09 5.57
CA PHE A 75 7.38 -0.53 6.88
C PHE A 75 8.17 -1.81 7.17
N GLY A 76 8.91 -2.35 6.20
CA GLY A 76 10.10 -3.18 6.42
C GLY A 76 9.95 -4.50 7.20
N SER A 77 8.74 -4.93 7.56
CA SER A 77 8.51 -6.21 8.24
C SER A 77 7.82 -7.18 7.28
N ALA A 78 8.62 -8.06 6.65
CA ALA A 78 8.12 -9.15 5.82
C ALA A 78 7.32 -10.20 6.63
N GLU A 79 7.45 -10.18 7.97
CA GLU A 79 6.96 -11.25 8.85
C GLU A 79 5.46 -11.50 8.71
N ASN A 80 4.69 -10.47 8.37
CA ASN A 80 3.23 -10.55 8.24
C ASN A 80 2.73 -10.12 6.85
N VAL A 81 3.61 -10.04 5.85
CA VAL A 81 3.22 -9.72 4.47
C VAL A 81 3.08 -11.02 3.70
N PHE A 82 1.86 -11.29 3.22
CA PHE A 82 1.56 -12.46 2.40
C PHE A 82 0.56 -12.07 1.30
N VAL A 83 0.62 -12.80 0.20
CA VAL A 83 -0.37 -12.75 -0.88
C VAL A 83 -1.26 -13.97 -0.74
N GLU A 84 -2.58 -13.79 -0.80
CA GLU A 84 -3.53 -14.89 -0.84
C GLU A 84 -4.01 -15.10 -2.28
N ARG A 85 -3.83 -16.31 -2.82
CA ARG A 85 -4.28 -16.72 -4.15
C ARG A 85 -5.02 -18.04 -4.04
N ASP A 86 -6.27 -18.08 -4.49
CA ASP A 86 -7.12 -19.29 -4.44
C ASP A 86 -7.16 -19.94 -3.03
N GLY A 87 -7.18 -19.12 -1.97
CA GLY A 87 -7.18 -19.56 -0.58
C GLY A 87 -5.81 -20.01 -0.03
N VAL A 88 -4.74 -19.91 -0.82
CA VAL A 88 -3.37 -20.22 -0.40
C VAL A 88 -2.64 -18.93 -0.03
N LYS A 89 -2.13 -18.86 1.19
CA LYS A 89 -1.27 -17.75 1.66
C LYS A 89 0.18 -18.03 1.31
N ILE A 90 0.80 -17.10 0.57
CA ILE A 90 2.20 -17.16 0.14
C ILE A 90 2.93 -15.98 0.78
N PRO A 91 3.94 -16.21 1.64
CA PRO A 91 4.75 -15.15 2.22
C PRO A 91 5.42 -14.29 1.14
N TYR A 92 5.44 -12.96 1.33
CA TYR A 92 6.02 -12.05 0.33
C TYR A 92 7.50 -12.31 0.08
N ALA A 93 8.24 -12.72 1.12
CA ALA A 93 9.66 -13.08 1.01
C ALA A 93 9.94 -14.27 0.06
N GLU A 94 8.94 -15.12 -0.20
CA GLU A 94 9.05 -16.21 -1.17
C GLU A 94 8.82 -15.74 -2.62
N LEU A 95 8.05 -14.66 -2.80
CA LEU A 95 7.74 -14.07 -4.10
C LEU A 95 8.90 -13.26 -4.67
N GLU A 96 9.67 -12.54 -3.83
CA GLU A 96 10.84 -11.78 -4.30
C GLU A 96 11.92 -12.66 -4.94
N LYS A 97 12.04 -13.92 -4.51
CA LYS A 97 13.00 -14.88 -5.09
C LYS A 97 12.61 -15.37 -6.49
N GLY A 98 11.35 -15.22 -6.89
CA GLY A 98 10.85 -15.62 -8.21
C GLY A 98 10.98 -14.53 -9.29
N ALA A 99 11.07 -13.26 -8.91
CA ALA A 99 11.15 -12.14 -9.86
C ALA A 99 12.57 -11.91 -10.42
N ALA A 100 13.61 -12.44 -9.77
CA ALA A 100 14.99 -12.34 -10.21
C ALA A 100 15.43 -13.43 -11.23
N GLY A 101 14.46 -14.20 -11.77
CA GLY A 101 14.72 -15.31 -12.68
C GLY A 101 13.87 -15.24 -13.94
N ASN A 102 14.07 -14.20 -14.76
CA ASN A 102 13.78 -14.19 -16.20
C ASN A 102 14.38 -12.92 -16.83
N GLU A 103 15.71 -12.89 -16.94
CA GLU A 103 16.45 -12.33 -18.09
C GLU A 103 17.72 -13.18 -18.30
#